data_AF-A0A8T2B711-F1
#
_entry.id   AF-A0A8T2B711-F1
#
_cell.length_a   1.000
_cell.length_b   1.000
_cell.length_c   1.000
_cell.angle_alpha   90.00
_cell.angle_beta   90.00
_cell.angle_gamma   90.00
#
_symmetry.space_group_name_H-M   'P 1'
#
loop_
_entity.id
_entity.type
_entity.pdbx_description
1 polymer ?
#
loop_
_entity_poly.entity_id
_entity_poly.type
_entity_poly.pdbx_seq_one_letter_code
_entity_poly.pdbx_strand_id
1 'polypeptide(L)'
;MADPNSRLFSLSCLLLTTLALLHYPTPSLAQTLFVFGDSYYDAGNKQFVSGNSVDANSPPYGISIGEATGRWSDGLIVPDHLARFMGIPRISPILGSSADFTHGASFATADATVLGSPLETMTLSQQVMKFSQNKNKWTDKTLSEAIYLTYIGSDDYLNYAKDNPNPSDDQKLSFVDQVITSMEASIKVIYDAGGRKFAFQNLAPLGCLPVVKQESGNEKDCMKLPSEMAALHNKNLLKLIERLAQDLESFQYSFYDFFSSIQNRVFEPDTYIFGTGTAACCGTGPLKGTGCAAKNVCVNPNEYVFFDGKHLTQDANLQVAHLMWSADPQVIEPNNLRELLLFPLDIPFIFSVKRLDQVGKAGSFVM
;
A
#
# COMPACT_ATOMS: atom_id res chain seq x y z
N MET A 1 -43.52 -44.03 -26.27
CA MET A 1 -44.14 -42.81 -25.71
C MET A 1 -43.55 -42.61 -24.33
N ALA A 2 -42.87 -41.49 -24.09
CA ALA A 2 -42.29 -41.21 -22.77
C ALA A 2 -43.40 -40.77 -21.80
N ASP A 3 -43.43 -41.34 -20.60
CA ASP A 3 -44.42 -41.06 -19.57
C ASP A 3 -44.33 -39.57 -19.15
N PRO A 4 -45.41 -38.78 -19.31
CA PRO A 4 -45.46 -37.38 -18.89
C PRO A 4 -45.08 -37.16 -17.41
N ASN A 5 -45.33 -38.15 -16.56
CA ASN A 5 -45.03 -38.07 -15.13
C ASN A 5 -43.52 -38.11 -14.84
N SER A 6 -42.73 -38.74 -15.71
CA SER A 6 -41.27 -38.81 -15.56
C SER A 6 -40.58 -37.45 -15.77
N ARG A 7 -41.15 -36.60 -16.65
CA ARG A 7 -40.62 -35.25 -16.91
C ARG A 7 -40.92 -34.28 -15.78
N LEU A 8 -42.11 -34.38 -15.16
CA LEU A 8 -42.50 -33.54 -14.03
C LEU A 8 -41.63 -33.80 -12.79
N PHE A 9 -41.31 -35.06 -12.50
CA PHE A 9 -40.38 -35.44 -11.42
C PHE A 9 -38.94 -34.94 -11.67
N SER A 10 -38.48 -35.00 -12.92
CA SER A 10 -37.13 -34.52 -13.29
C SER A 10 -37.01 -32.99 -13.16
N LEU A 11 -38.04 -32.23 -13.57
CA LEU A 11 -38.08 -30.78 -13.39
C LEU A 11 -38.18 -30.37 -11.91
N SER A 12 -38.94 -31.09 -11.08
CA SER A 12 -39.04 -30.78 -9.64
C SER A 12 -37.72 -31.04 -8.91
N CYS A 13 -37.01 -32.13 -9.25
CA CYS A 13 -35.68 -32.40 -8.69
C CYS A 13 -34.65 -31.35 -9.11
N LEU A 14 -34.67 -30.87 -10.37
CA LEU A 14 -33.78 -29.79 -10.82
C LEU A 14 -34.07 -28.46 -10.12
N LEU A 15 -35.35 -28.17 -9.85
CA LEU A 15 -35.75 -26.97 -9.13
C LEU A 15 -35.33 -27.05 -7.65
N LEU A 16 -35.50 -28.20 -7.01
CA LEU A 16 -35.09 -28.43 -5.62
C LEU A 16 -33.56 -28.37 -5.44
N THR A 17 -32.77 -28.89 -6.39
CA THR A 17 -31.31 -28.78 -6.33
C THR A 17 -30.81 -27.36 -6.60
N THR A 18 -31.45 -26.61 -7.51
CA THR A 18 -31.11 -25.20 -7.74
C THR A 18 -31.50 -24.30 -6.57
N LEU A 19 -32.66 -24.54 -5.93
CA LEU A 19 -33.06 -23.87 -4.69
C LEU A 19 -32.16 -24.23 -3.50
N ALA A 20 -31.69 -25.47 -3.39
CA ALA A 20 -30.72 -25.87 -2.37
C ALA A 20 -29.35 -25.23 -2.59
N LEU A 21 -28.89 -25.11 -3.85
CA LEU A 21 -27.66 -24.39 -4.20
C LEU A 21 -27.75 -22.87 -3.94
N LEU A 22 -28.93 -22.28 -4.06
CA LEU A 22 -29.21 -20.87 -3.69
C LEU A 22 -29.28 -20.64 -2.17
N HIS A 23 -29.48 -21.69 -1.37
CA HIS A 23 -29.60 -21.63 0.10
C HIS A 23 -28.35 -22.08 0.85
N TYR A 24 -27.30 -22.54 0.17
CA TYR A 24 -26.00 -22.56 0.84
C TYR A 24 -25.60 -21.11 1.07
N PRO A 25 -25.51 -20.64 2.33
CA PRO A 25 -24.84 -19.37 2.56
C PRO A 25 -23.44 -19.55 2.00
N THR A 26 -23.14 -18.89 0.89
CA THR A 26 -21.74 -18.59 0.56
C THR A 26 -21.18 -18.00 1.85
N PRO A 27 -20.15 -18.59 2.46
CA PRO A 27 -19.54 -18.00 3.64
C PRO A 27 -19.25 -16.56 3.28
N SER A 28 -19.98 -15.63 3.88
CA SER A 28 -19.62 -14.23 3.81
C SER A 28 -18.34 -14.16 4.61
N LEU A 29 -17.19 -14.37 3.95
CA LEU A 29 -15.90 -14.02 4.50
C LEU A 29 -16.04 -12.55 4.87
N ALA A 30 -16.00 -12.25 6.17
CA ALA A 30 -16.06 -10.88 6.64
C ALA A 30 -14.74 -10.23 6.23
N GLN A 31 -14.73 -9.66 5.02
CA GLN A 31 -13.55 -9.05 4.45
C GLN A 31 -13.22 -7.80 5.26
N THR A 32 -12.01 -7.76 5.80
CA THR A 32 -11.55 -6.72 6.72
C THR A 32 -10.16 -6.29 6.28
N LEU A 33 -9.96 -4.97 6.20
CA LEU A 33 -8.69 -4.37 5.79
C LEU A 33 -8.24 -3.37 6.85
N PHE A 34 -7.09 -3.63 7.45
CA PHE A 34 -6.39 -2.70 8.32
C PHE A 34 -5.21 -2.11 7.57
N VAL A 35 -5.10 -0.79 7.57
CA VAL A 35 -4.11 -0.07 6.76
C VAL A 35 -3.17 0.72 7.67
N PHE A 36 -1.87 0.54 7.51
CA PHE A 36 -0.81 1.23 8.24
C PHE A 36 0.16 1.85 7.25
N GLY A 37 0.74 3.00 7.58
CA GLY A 37 1.68 3.63 6.66
C GLY A 37 1.74 5.14 6.67
N ASP A 38 2.30 5.67 5.59
CA ASP A 38 2.47 7.10 5.34
C ASP A 38 1.36 7.67 4.41
N SER A 39 1.67 8.79 3.75
CA SER A 39 0.78 9.53 2.87
C SER A 39 0.28 8.75 1.65
N TYR A 40 0.99 7.70 1.21
CA TYR A 40 0.51 6.83 0.15
C TYR A 40 -0.79 6.11 0.54
N TYR A 41 -0.95 5.81 1.83
CA TYR A 41 -2.08 5.04 2.37
C TYR A 41 -2.99 5.84 3.31
N ASP A 42 -2.73 7.14 3.49
CA ASP A 42 -3.51 7.99 4.38
C ASP A 42 -4.95 8.19 3.84
N ALA A 43 -5.93 7.74 4.62
CA ALA A 43 -7.35 7.87 4.33
C ALA A 43 -7.97 9.18 4.87
N GLY A 44 -7.14 10.09 5.37
CA GLY A 44 -7.53 11.37 5.98
C GLY A 44 -7.25 11.46 7.49
N ASN A 45 -6.34 10.67 8.05
CA ASN A 45 -5.91 10.77 9.45
C ASN A 45 -5.08 12.03 9.72
N LYS A 46 -4.25 12.46 8.76
CA LYS A 46 -3.33 13.61 8.95
C LYS A 46 -4.03 14.86 9.50
N GLN A 47 -5.25 15.14 9.07
CA GLN A 47 -6.01 16.32 9.50
C GLN A 47 -6.33 16.37 10.99
N PHE A 48 -6.35 15.21 11.67
CA PHE A 48 -6.67 15.13 13.10
C PHE A 48 -5.43 15.26 14.00
N VAL A 49 -4.24 15.11 13.42
CA VAL A 49 -2.96 15.21 14.14
C VAL A 49 -2.12 16.41 13.71
N SER A 50 -2.41 17.01 12.55
CA SER A 50 -1.76 18.23 12.13
C SER A 50 -2.21 19.40 12.99
N GLY A 51 -1.26 20.27 13.36
CA GLY A 51 -1.56 21.58 13.95
C GLY A 51 -2.00 22.62 12.91
N ASN A 52 -1.97 22.29 11.62
CA ASN A 52 -2.16 23.20 10.50
C ASN A 52 -3.17 22.66 9.48
N SER A 53 -3.51 23.47 8.48
CA SER A 53 -4.28 23.02 7.32
C SER A 53 -3.49 21.96 6.54
N VAL A 54 -4.17 20.89 6.12
CA VAL A 54 -3.58 19.80 5.31
C VAL A 54 -3.96 20.01 3.85
N ASP A 55 -2.97 20.08 2.95
CA ASP A 55 -3.19 20.35 1.52
C ASP A 55 -4.14 19.32 0.87
N ALA A 56 -4.02 18.04 1.23
CA ALA A 56 -4.89 16.96 0.75
C ALA A 56 -6.39 17.13 1.07
N ASN A 57 -6.75 18.11 1.93
CA ASN A 57 -8.13 18.49 2.23
C ASN A 57 -8.65 19.65 1.35
N SER A 58 -7.93 20.03 0.31
CA SER A 58 -8.32 21.14 -0.58
C SER A 58 -7.97 20.85 -2.04
N PRO A 59 -8.66 21.48 -3.01
CA PRO A 59 -8.28 21.38 -4.41
C PRO A 59 -6.81 21.78 -4.63
N PRO A 60 -6.07 21.06 -5.49
CA PRO A 60 -6.59 20.15 -6.52
C PRO A 60 -6.66 18.67 -6.10
N TYR A 61 -6.36 18.33 -4.84
CA TYR A 61 -6.49 16.95 -4.37
C TYR A 61 -7.94 16.47 -4.51
N GLY A 62 -8.11 15.24 -4.99
CA GLY A 62 -9.44 14.66 -5.24
C GLY A 62 -10.15 15.16 -6.51
N ILE A 63 -9.49 15.91 -7.39
CA ILE A 63 -10.09 16.43 -8.64
C ILE A 63 -10.72 15.34 -9.54
N SER A 64 -10.16 14.14 -9.58
CA SER A 64 -10.66 13.00 -10.38
C SER A 64 -11.90 12.32 -9.78
N ILE A 65 -12.22 12.60 -8.52
CA ILE A 65 -13.45 12.15 -7.85
C ILE A 65 -14.39 13.30 -7.48
N GLY A 66 -14.03 14.54 -7.81
CA GLY A 66 -14.85 15.73 -7.65
C GLY A 66 -14.76 16.43 -6.28
N GLU A 67 -14.02 15.90 -5.32
CA GLU A 67 -13.87 16.48 -3.98
C GLU A 67 -12.57 16.05 -3.29
N ALA A 68 -12.00 16.93 -2.47
CA ALA A 68 -10.85 16.61 -1.64
C ALA A 68 -11.28 15.76 -0.44
N THR A 69 -10.60 14.62 -0.23
CA THR A 69 -10.97 13.65 0.81
C THR A 69 -9.85 13.38 1.83
N GLY A 70 -8.80 14.20 1.87
CA GLY A 70 -7.61 13.98 2.71
C GLY A 70 -6.66 12.90 2.21
N ARG A 71 -6.86 12.41 0.98
CA ARG A 71 -5.97 11.46 0.30
C ARG A 71 -4.98 12.23 -0.55
N TRP A 72 -3.71 11.84 -0.50
CA TRP A 72 -2.63 12.48 -1.25
C TRP A 72 -2.60 12.00 -2.70
N SER A 73 -3.63 12.32 -3.47
CA SER A 73 -3.77 12.00 -4.89
C SER A 73 -4.83 12.91 -5.55
N ASP A 74 -4.96 12.87 -6.88
CA ASP A 74 -6.12 13.41 -7.59
C ASP A 74 -7.40 12.62 -7.30
N GLY A 75 -7.33 11.45 -6.67
CA GLY A 75 -8.51 10.68 -6.33
C GLY A 75 -8.25 9.54 -5.36
N LEU A 76 -8.66 8.34 -5.73
CA LEU A 76 -8.52 7.13 -4.94
C LEU A 76 -7.04 6.67 -4.87
N ILE A 77 -6.66 6.17 -3.70
CA ILE A 77 -5.34 5.58 -3.43
C ILE A 77 -5.44 4.05 -3.39
N VAL A 78 -4.30 3.36 -3.35
CA VAL A 78 -4.23 1.87 -3.37
C VAL A 78 -5.21 1.21 -2.38
N PRO A 79 -5.29 1.60 -1.08
CA PRO A 79 -6.23 0.99 -0.15
C PRO A 79 -7.70 1.11 -0.56
N ASP A 80 -8.09 2.19 -1.25
CA ASP A 80 -9.48 2.36 -1.72
C ASP A 80 -9.81 1.39 -2.86
N HIS A 81 -8.87 1.22 -3.79
CA HIS A 81 -9.03 0.28 -4.88
C HIS A 81 -9.06 -1.16 -4.36
N LEU A 82 -8.20 -1.50 -3.39
CA LEU A 82 -8.22 -2.81 -2.75
C LEU A 82 -9.52 -3.06 -1.99
N ALA A 83 -10.03 -2.08 -1.23
CA ALA A 83 -11.34 -2.18 -0.59
C ALA A 83 -12.46 -2.45 -1.62
N ARG A 84 -12.42 -1.78 -2.78
CA ARG A 84 -13.35 -2.03 -3.89
C ARG A 84 -13.22 -3.44 -4.45
N PHE A 85 -12.00 -3.96 -4.62
CA PHE A 85 -11.78 -5.33 -5.12
C PHE A 85 -12.21 -6.41 -4.12
N MET A 86 -12.07 -6.11 -2.83
CA MET A 86 -12.63 -6.88 -1.72
C MET A 86 -14.17 -6.77 -1.65
N GLY A 87 -14.79 -5.82 -2.35
CA GLY A 87 -16.24 -5.60 -2.26
C GLY A 87 -16.68 -5.06 -0.89
N ILE A 88 -15.81 -4.32 -0.20
CA ILE A 88 -16.10 -3.61 1.05
C ILE A 88 -16.12 -2.09 0.82
N PRO A 89 -16.78 -1.30 1.69
CA PRO A 89 -16.71 0.15 1.63
C PRO A 89 -15.27 0.67 1.75
N ARG A 90 -15.04 1.91 1.29
CA ARG A 90 -13.76 2.60 1.49
C ARG A 90 -13.40 2.63 2.97
N ILE A 91 -12.14 2.33 3.27
CA ILE A 91 -11.65 2.28 4.65
C ILE A 91 -11.60 3.70 5.23
N SER A 92 -12.18 3.84 6.42
CA SER A 92 -12.26 5.12 7.13
C SER A 92 -11.02 5.39 7.98
N PRO A 93 -10.64 6.67 8.17
CA PRO A 93 -9.58 7.04 9.10
C PRO A 93 -9.99 6.74 10.54
N ILE A 94 -9.13 6.07 11.32
CA ILE A 94 -9.42 5.69 12.71
C ILE A 94 -9.66 6.91 13.63
N LEU A 95 -9.04 8.05 13.31
CA LEU A 95 -9.17 9.27 14.12
C LEU A 95 -10.46 10.05 13.84
N GLY A 96 -11.24 9.65 12.83
CA GLY A 96 -12.55 10.23 12.54
C GLY A 96 -13.62 9.78 13.54
N SER A 97 -14.42 10.71 14.04
CA SER A 97 -15.35 10.50 15.17
C SER A 97 -16.68 9.80 14.82
N SER A 98 -16.93 9.40 13.57
CA SER A 98 -18.24 8.87 13.15
C SER A 98 -18.19 7.82 12.03
N ALA A 99 -17.11 7.03 11.98
CA ALA A 99 -16.95 6.01 10.96
C ALA A 99 -17.48 4.63 11.38
N ASP A 100 -18.02 3.90 10.40
CA ASP A 100 -18.24 2.46 10.51
C ASP A 100 -16.91 1.75 10.30
N PHE A 101 -16.52 0.95 11.29
CA PHE A 101 -15.29 0.18 11.29
C PHE A 101 -15.51 -1.33 11.07
N THR A 102 -16.73 -1.75 10.69
CA THR A 102 -17.08 -3.16 10.49
C THR A 102 -16.11 -3.88 9.56
N HIS A 103 -15.61 -3.20 8.53
CA HIS A 103 -14.67 -3.73 7.53
C HIS A 103 -13.21 -3.29 7.74
N GLY A 104 -12.88 -2.83 8.94
CA GLY A 104 -11.54 -2.39 9.32
C GLY A 104 -11.39 -0.87 9.34
N ALA A 105 -10.15 -0.41 9.46
CA ALA A 105 -9.81 1.00 9.64
C ALA A 105 -8.42 1.31 9.08
N SER A 106 -8.22 2.57 8.67
CA SER A 106 -6.90 3.08 8.30
C SER A 106 -6.30 3.81 9.49
N PHE A 107 -5.09 3.39 9.85
CA PHE A 107 -4.20 4.01 10.82
C PHE A 107 -3.07 4.78 10.13
N ALA A 108 -2.89 4.57 8.81
CA ALA A 108 -1.91 5.29 8.00
C ALA A 108 -2.13 6.80 8.10
N THR A 109 -1.04 7.55 8.22
CA THR A 109 -1.03 8.98 8.47
C THR A 109 0.08 9.63 7.66
N ALA A 110 -0.22 10.72 6.94
CA ALA A 110 0.77 11.37 6.10
C ALA A 110 2.01 11.87 6.87
N ASP A 111 3.17 11.80 6.21
CA ASP A 111 4.50 12.08 6.77
C ASP A 111 4.95 11.11 7.87
N ALA A 112 4.23 9.99 8.07
CA ALA A 112 4.61 9.02 9.08
C ALA A 112 5.99 8.42 8.82
N THR A 113 6.73 8.26 9.90
CA THR A 113 8.04 7.61 9.92
C THR A 113 7.99 6.31 10.72
N VAL A 114 9.00 5.47 10.56
CA VAL A 114 9.20 4.32 11.44
C VAL A 114 9.89 4.76 12.74
N LEU A 115 10.88 5.65 12.62
CA LEU A 115 11.68 6.16 13.74
C LEU A 115 11.27 7.59 14.15
N GLY A 116 11.73 8.01 15.32
CA GLY A 116 11.51 9.37 15.83
C GLY A 116 10.24 9.53 16.66
N SER A 117 9.82 10.78 16.87
CA SER A 117 8.64 11.14 17.66
C SER A 117 8.03 12.43 17.10
N PRO A 118 7.36 12.34 15.94
CA PRO A 118 6.81 13.51 15.27
C PRO A 118 5.69 14.16 16.09
N LEU A 119 5.61 15.50 16.03
CA LEU A 119 4.56 16.27 16.70
C LEU A 119 3.28 16.37 15.87
N GLU A 120 3.39 16.45 14.54
CA GLU A 120 2.28 16.71 13.62
C GLU A 120 1.97 15.50 12.72
N THR A 121 2.43 14.31 13.11
CA THR A 121 2.11 13.03 12.46
C THR A 121 2.31 11.90 13.48
N MET A 122 2.33 10.65 13.03
CA MET A 122 2.47 9.46 13.85
C MET A 122 3.60 8.57 13.34
N THR A 123 4.32 7.91 14.24
CA THR A 123 5.16 6.79 13.86
C THR A 123 4.35 5.51 13.61
N LEU A 124 4.93 4.54 12.90
CA LEU A 124 4.31 3.20 12.76
C LEU A 124 3.93 2.61 14.12
N SER A 125 4.81 2.72 15.13
CA SER A 125 4.53 2.24 16.49
C SER A 125 3.30 2.93 17.10
N GLN A 126 3.14 4.24 16.91
CA GLN A 126 1.96 4.97 17.37
C GLN A 126 0.68 4.53 16.64
N GLN A 127 0.76 4.25 15.33
CA GLN A 127 -0.35 3.71 14.55
C GLN A 127 -0.77 2.33 15.07
N VAL A 128 0.19 1.45 15.34
CA VAL A 128 -0.05 0.11 15.92
C VAL A 128 -0.59 0.20 17.34
N MET A 129 -0.11 1.13 18.18
CA MET A 129 -0.70 1.38 19.50
C MET A 129 -2.16 1.81 19.39
N LYS A 130 -2.51 2.66 18.41
CA LYS A 130 -3.90 3.05 18.16
C LYS A 130 -4.75 1.86 17.69
N PHE A 131 -4.19 0.97 16.89
CA PHE A 131 -4.85 -0.30 16.55
C PHE A 131 -5.11 -1.13 17.82
N SER A 132 -4.10 -1.36 18.66
CA SER A 132 -4.25 -2.12 19.90
C SER A 132 -5.29 -1.51 20.85
N GLN A 133 -5.36 -0.18 20.93
CA GLN A 133 -6.38 0.54 21.72
C GLN A 133 -7.80 0.36 21.18
N ASN A 134 -7.95 0.12 19.88
CA ASN A 134 -9.24 -0.02 19.22
C ASN A 134 -9.61 -1.47 18.87
N LYS A 135 -8.71 -2.45 19.11
CA LYS A 135 -8.87 -3.84 18.64
C LYS A 135 -10.17 -4.51 19.08
N ASN A 136 -10.70 -4.11 20.23
CA ASN A 136 -11.95 -4.64 20.81
C ASN A 136 -13.21 -4.27 19.99
N LYS A 137 -13.07 -3.45 18.94
CA LYS A 137 -14.13 -3.21 17.94
C LYS A 137 -14.34 -4.43 17.02
N TRP A 138 -13.39 -5.37 16.98
CA TRP A 138 -13.40 -6.53 16.10
C TRP A 138 -13.30 -7.83 16.89
N THR A 139 -13.85 -8.91 16.35
CA THR A 139 -13.74 -10.25 16.96
C THR A 139 -12.37 -10.86 16.68
N ASP A 140 -11.95 -11.84 17.48
CA ASP A 140 -10.70 -12.57 17.24
C ASP A 140 -10.66 -13.20 15.84
N LYS A 141 -11.82 -13.71 15.37
CA LYS A 141 -11.97 -14.23 14.00
C LYS A 141 -11.69 -13.14 12.98
N THR A 142 -12.32 -11.97 13.12
CA THR A 142 -12.11 -10.81 12.25
C THR A 142 -10.63 -10.42 12.20
N LEU A 143 -9.96 -10.36 13.36
CA LEU A 143 -8.54 -10.04 13.44
C LEU A 143 -7.66 -11.08 12.73
N SER A 144 -7.95 -12.37 12.91
CA SER A 144 -7.18 -13.44 12.26
C SER A 144 -7.37 -13.52 10.74
N GLU A 145 -8.56 -13.17 10.23
CA GLU A 145 -8.91 -13.25 8.80
C GLU A 145 -8.67 -11.94 8.03
N ALA A 146 -8.41 -10.83 8.72
CA ALA A 146 -8.16 -9.52 8.12
C ALA A 146 -6.83 -9.45 7.38
N ILE A 147 -6.77 -8.59 6.36
CA ILE A 147 -5.51 -8.19 5.71
C ILE A 147 -4.93 -6.97 6.44
N TYR A 148 -3.66 -7.04 6.78
CA TYR A 148 -2.88 -5.96 7.39
C TYR A 148 -1.93 -5.35 6.36
N LEU A 149 -2.38 -4.29 5.69
CA LEU A 149 -1.67 -3.62 4.60
C LEU A 149 -0.73 -2.54 5.14
N THR A 150 0.55 -2.59 4.74
CA THR A 150 1.60 -1.68 5.23
C THR A 150 2.45 -1.09 4.10
N TYR A 151 2.65 0.24 4.13
CA TYR A 151 3.65 0.97 3.34
C TYR A 151 4.23 2.11 4.18
N ILE A 152 5.51 2.04 4.54
CA ILE A 152 6.13 2.99 5.48
C ILE A 152 7.65 3.02 5.30
N GLY A 153 8.27 4.17 5.59
CA GLY A 153 9.72 4.34 5.59
C GLY A 153 10.23 5.37 4.59
N SER A 154 9.39 5.86 3.67
CA SER A 154 9.76 6.87 2.67
C SER A 154 10.40 8.10 3.33
N ASP A 155 9.72 8.64 4.35
CA ASP A 155 10.13 9.86 5.03
C ASP A 155 11.36 9.66 5.93
N ASP A 156 11.57 8.47 6.50
CA ASP A 156 12.80 8.14 7.24
C ASP A 156 14.04 8.31 6.34
N TYR A 157 14.00 7.76 5.13
CA TYR A 157 15.15 7.79 4.22
C TYR A 157 15.31 9.11 3.48
N LEU A 158 14.22 9.78 3.13
CA LEU A 158 14.29 11.13 2.55
C LEU A 158 14.90 12.12 3.55
N ASN A 159 14.48 12.09 4.82
CA ASN A 159 15.04 12.95 5.86
C ASN A 159 16.50 12.58 6.15
N TYR A 160 16.79 11.28 6.29
CA TYR A 160 18.17 10.82 6.50
C TYR A 160 19.13 11.28 5.40
N ALA A 161 18.72 11.17 4.13
CA ALA A 161 19.54 11.58 2.99
C ALA A 161 19.76 13.10 2.93
N LYS A 162 18.77 13.91 3.37
CA LYS A 162 18.91 15.36 3.50
C LYS A 162 19.89 15.74 4.61
N ASP A 163 19.80 15.08 5.76
CA ASP A 163 20.63 15.38 6.94
C ASP A 163 22.05 14.81 6.81
N ASN A 164 22.23 13.76 6.01
CA ASN A 164 23.49 13.03 5.85
C ASN A 164 23.82 12.87 4.36
N PRO A 165 24.31 13.91 3.67
CA PRO A 165 24.51 13.86 2.21
C PRO A 165 25.62 12.90 1.76
N ASN A 166 26.56 12.54 2.64
CA ASN A 166 27.69 11.64 2.33
C ASN A 166 27.89 10.59 3.44
N PRO A 167 26.91 9.70 3.69
CA PRO A 167 27.05 8.68 4.73
C PRO A 167 27.94 7.54 4.23
N SER A 168 28.74 6.97 5.14
CA SER A 168 29.45 5.71 4.86
C SER A 168 28.47 4.55 4.72
N ASP A 169 28.88 3.46 4.10
CA ASP A 169 28.02 2.28 3.94
C ASP A 169 27.60 1.69 5.29
N ASP A 170 28.47 1.75 6.31
CA ASP A 170 28.12 1.34 7.68
C ASP A 170 27.02 2.22 8.29
N GLN A 171 27.06 3.54 8.04
CA GLN A 171 26.02 4.46 8.52
C GLN A 171 24.68 4.18 7.83
N LYS A 172 24.69 3.92 6.52
CA LYS A 172 23.49 3.54 5.76
C LYS A 172 22.88 2.25 6.31
N LEU A 173 23.70 1.19 6.46
CA LEU A 173 23.26 -0.10 6.99
C LEU A 173 22.73 0.02 8.42
N SER A 174 23.44 0.73 9.29
CA SER A 174 23.02 0.94 10.68
C SER A 174 21.67 1.66 10.79
N PHE A 175 21.41 2.66 9.93
CA PHE A 175 20.12 3.34 9.91
C PHE A 175 18.99 2.44 9.39
N VAL A 176 19.24 1.71 8.30
CA VAL A 176 18.27 0.72 7.76
C VAL A 176 17.94 -0.34 8.80
N ASP A 177 18.94 -0.87 9.53
CA ASP A 177 18.74 -1.89 10.55
C ASP A 177 17.88 -1.38 11.71
N GLN A 178 18.03 -0.12 12.12
CA GLN A 178 17.17 0.50 13.14
C GLN A 178 15.71 0.59 12.67
N VAL A 179 15.49 1.03 11.42
CA VAL A 179 14.16 1.09 10.80
C VAL A 179 13.53 -0.31 10.77
N ILE A 180 14.23 -1.31 10.22
CA ILE A 180 13.71 -2.68 10.08
C ILE A 180 13.43 -3.32 11.45
N THR A 181 14.27 -3.07 12.45
CA THR A 181 14.06 -3.57 13.83
C THR A 181 12.78 -2.98 14.46
N SER A 182 12.53 -1.68 14.27
CA SER A 182 11.31 -1.02 14.76
C SER A 182 10.05 -1.52 14.03
N MET A 183 10.16 -1.79 12.72
CA MET A 183 9.09 -2.43 11.96
C MET A 183 8.79 -3.84 12.46
N GLU A 184 9.81 -4.67 12.71
CA GLU A 184 9.63 -6.01 13.28
C GLU A 184 8.84 -5.96 14.60
N ALA A 185 9.20 -5.03 15.50
CA ALA A 185 8.48 -4.87 16.77
C ALA A 185 7.01 -4.50 16.54
N SER A 186 6.72 -3.60 15.60
CA SER A 186 5.36 -3.18 15.27
C SER A 186 4.53 -4.32 14.64
N ILE A 187 5.12 -5.11 13.74
CA ILE A 187 4.48 -6.28 13.12
C ILE A 187 4.16 -7.33 14.18
N LYS A 188 5.08 -7.58 15.12
CA LYS A 188 4.87 -8.54 16.22
C LYS A 188 3.70 -8.13 17.12
N VAL A 189 3.52 -6.84 17.41
CA VAL A 189 2.35 -6.38 18.19
C VAL A 189 1.03 -6.67 17.46
N ILE A 190 0.97 -6.48 16.14
CA ILE A 190 -0.22 -6.84 15.34
C ILE A 190 -0.46 -8.35 15.36
N TYR A 191 0.62 -9.14 15.19
CA TYR A 191 0.55 -10.59 15.22
C TYR A 191 0.06 -11.13 16.59
N ASP A 192 0.60 -10.59 17.68
CA ASP A 192 0.21 -10.93 19.06
C ASP A 192 -1.24 -10.54 19.37
N ALA A 193 -1.76 -9.53 18.67
CA ALA A 193 -3.17 -9.14 18.73
C ALA A 193 -4.11 -10.07 17.93
N GLY A 194 -3.57 -11.08 17.23
CA GLY A 194 -4.33 -12.07 16.47
C GLY A 194 -4.16 -11.97 14.95
N GLY A 195 -3.43 -10.97 14.44
CA GLY A 195 -3.23 -10.79 13.00
C GLY A 195 -2.43 -11.93 12.37
N ARG A 196 -2.84 -12.40 11.19
CA ARG A 196 -2.18 -13.52 10.49
C ARG A 196 -1.82 -13.24 9.04
N LYS A 197 -2.54 -12.34 8.35
CA LYS A 197 -2.39 -12.10 6.91
C LYS A 197 -1.85 -10.71 6.63
N PHE A 198 -0.56 -10.61 6.34
CA PHE A 198 0.14 -9.34 6.19
C PHE A 198 0.43 -9.01 4.73
N ALA A 199 0.22 -7.77 4.34
CA ALA A 199 0.48 -7.29 2.99
C ALA A 199 1.47 -6.13 3.05
N PHE A 200 2.57 -6.25 2.33
CA PHE A 200 3.64 -5.26 2.32
C PHE A 200 3.85 -4.72 0.91
N GLN A 201 3.86 -3.40 0.80
CA GLN A 201 4.36 -2.68 -0.36
C GLN A 201 5.75 -2.17 0.00
N ASN A 202 6.78 -2.55 -0.77
CA ASN A 202 8.13 -2.04 -0.56
C ASN A 202 8.24 -0.57 -1.03
N LEU A 203 9.34 0.12 -0.76
CA LEU A 203 9.50 1.53 -1.10
C LEU A 203 9.73 1.74 -2.60
N ALA A 204 9.22 2.85 -3.13
CA ALA A 204 9.54 3.34 -4.47
C ALA A 204 11.04 3.67 -4.62
N PRO A 205 11.56 3.82 -5.84
CA PRO A 205 12.88 4.41 -6.07
C PRO A 205 12.86 5.89 -5.67
N LEU A 206 13.13 6.17 -4.39
CA LEU A 206 12.93 7.50 -3.80
C LEU A 206 13.71 8.61 -4.50
N GLY A 207 14.89 8.30 -5.05
CA GLY A 207 15.69 9.26 -5.82
C GLY A 207 15.06 9.67 -7.15
N CYS A 208 14.10 8.91 -7.66
CA CYS A 208 13.41 9.19 -8.92
C CYS A 208 12.14 10.03 -8.72
N LEU A 209 11.72 10.32 -7.48
CA LEU A 209 10.53 11.13 -7.23
C LEU A 209 10.73 12.54 -7.81
N PRO A 210 9.70 13.14 -8.47
CA PRO A 210 9.83 14.46 -9.06
C PRO A 210 10.30 15.54 -8.07
N VAL A 211 9.85 15.50 -6.82
CA VAL A 211 10.30 16.42 -5.76
C VAL A 211 11.80 16.28 -5.48
N VAL A 212 12.31 15.06 -5.38
CA VAL A 212 13.71 14.79 -5.04
C VAL A 212 14.65 15.22 -6.16
N LYS A 213 14.27 14.94 -7.41
CA LYS A 213 15.03 15.38 -8.60
C LYS A 213 15.00 16.89 -8.77
N GLN A 214 13.87 17.53 -8.50
CA GLN A 214 13.75 18.98 -8.60
C GLN A 214 14.53 19.71 -7.50
N GLU A 215 14.45 19.24 -6.25
CA GLU A 215 15.20 19.81 -5.12
C GLU A 215 16.72 19.64 -5.26
N SER A 216 17.19 18.58 -5.93
CA SER A 216 18.61 18.36 -6.17
C SER A 216 19.18 19.19 -7.33
N GLY A 217 18.32 19.74 -8.18
CA GLY A 217 18.72 20.35 -9.45
C GLY A 217 19.17 19.36 -10.53
N ASN A 218 19.02 18.04 -10.29
CA ASN A 218 19.24 17.00 -11.30
C ASN A 218 17.91 16.50 -11.86
N GLU A 219 17.47 17.10 -12.96
CA GLU A 219 16.20 16.77 -13.60
C GLU A 219 16.22 15.46 -14.41
N LYS A 220 17.40 14.94 -14.74
CA LYS A 220 17.56 13.78 -15.62
C LYS A 220 17.64 12.50 -14.81
N ASP A 221 18.62 12.43 -13.93
CA ASP A 221 18.96 11.18 -13.26
C ASP A 221 18.26 11.08 -11.91
N CYS A 222 18.05 9.86 -11.45
CA CYS A 222 17.58 9.62 -10.09
C CYS A 222 18.70 9.88 -9.09
N MET A 223 18.36 10.49 -7.95
CA MET A 223 19.33 10.75 -6.89
C MET A 223 19.79 9.46 -6.23
N LYS A 224 21.11 9.24 -6.21
CA LYS A 224 21.73 7.98 -5.77
C LYS A 224 21.39 7.61 -4.34
N LEU A 225 21.64 8.50 -3.37
CA LEU A 225 21.54 8.16 -1.94
C LEU A 225 20.12 7.74 -1.52
N PRO A 226 19.04 8.51 -1.81
CA PRO A 226 17.69 8.07 -1.47
C PRO A 226 17.29 6.73 -2.13
N SER A 227 17.68 6.51 -3.38
CA SER A 227 17.41 5.23 -4.08
C SER A 227 18.19 4.05 -3.50
N GLU A 228 19.45 4.25 -3.11
CA GLU A 228 20.25 3.21 -2.44
C GLU A 228 19.65 2.82 -1.08
N MET A 229 19.24 3.80 -0.28
CA MET A 229 18.62 3.56 1.03
C MET A 229 17.29 2.81 0.88
N ALA A 230 16.45 3.18 -0.10
CA ALA A 230 15.22 2.47 -0.41
C ALA A 230 15.47 1.02 -0.85
N ALA A 231 16.47 0.79 -1.71
CA ALA A 231 16.83 -0.57 -2.14
C ALA A 231 17.35 -1.43 -0.98
N LEU A 232 18.16 -0.87 -0.07
CA LEU A 232 18.62 -1.55 1.15
C LEU A 232 17.45 -1.89 2.07
N HIS A 233 16.52 -0.95 2.29
CA HIS A 233 15.29 -1.19 3.04
C HIS A 233 14.49 -2.35 2.44
N ASN A 234 14.20 -2.30 1.14
CA ASN A 234 13.35 -3.29 0.47
C ASN A 234 13.93 -4.71 0.59
N LYS A 235 15.25 -4.84 0.43
CA LYS A 235 15.96 -6.10 0.61
C LYS A 235 15.89 -6.61 2.05
N ASN A 236 16.11 -5.75 3.04
CA ASN A 236 16.11 -6.16 4.45
C ASN A 236 14.68 -6.41 4.97
N LEU A 237 13.69 -5.69 4.47
CA LEU A 237 12.27 -5.91 4.77
C LEU A 237 11.81 -7.28 4.27
N LEU A 238 12.12 -7.65 3.03
CA LEU A 238 11.76 -8.98 2.49
C LEU A 238 12.37 -10.10 3.34
N LYS A 239 13.67 -10.01 3.67
CA LYS A 239 14.34 -10.97 4.56
C LYS A 239 13.69 -11.06 5.94
N LEU A 240 13.29 -9.92 6.52
CA LEU A 240 12.57 -9.89 7.78
C LEU A 240 11.25 -10.66 7.67
N ILE A 241 10.45 -10.37 6.64
CA ILE A 241 9.13 -10.98 6.45
C ILE A 241 9.26 -12.49 6.19
N GLU A 242 10.22 -12.93 5.38
CA GLU A 242 10.52 -14.35 5.15
C GLU A 242 10.89 -15.06 6.46
N ARG A 243 11.71 -14.43 7.31
CA ARG A 243 12.05 -14.96 8.63
C ARG A 243 10.82 -15.02 9.53
N LEU A 244 10.00 -13.97 9.60
CA LEU A 244 8.79 -13.98 10.41
C LEU A 244 7.82 -15.07 9.97
N ALA A 245 7.69 -15.33 8.67
CA ALA A 245 6.87 -16.42 8.15
C ALA A 245 7.39 -17.82 8.51
N GLN A 246 8.70 -17.97 8.80
CA GLN A 246 9.30 -19.21 9.29
C GLN A 246 9.15 -19.35 10.81
N ASP A 247 9.32 -18.24 11.54
CA ASP A 247 9.37 -18.23 13.00
C ASP A 247 7.97 -18.19 13.64
N LEU A 248 6.96 -17.62 12.96
CA LEU A 248 5.63 -17.37 13.50
C LEU A 248 4.57 -18.27 12.86
N GLU A 249 3.86 -19.01 13.71
CA GLU A 249 2.80 -19.91 13.29
C GLU A 249 1.65 -19.17 12.59
N SER A 250 1.19 -19.71 11.45
CA SER A 250 0.11 -19.14 10.65
C SER A 250 0.38 -17.71 10.15
N PHE A 251 1.63 -17.22 10.18
CA PHE A 251 1.99 -15.94 9.58
C PHE A 251 2.05 -16.10 8.06
N GLN A 252 1.12 -15.45 7.37
CA GLN A 252 0.98 -15.47 5.92
C GLN A 252 1.23 -14.07 5.41
N TYR A 253 1.88 -13.96 4.25
CA TYR A 253 2.16 -12.65 3.69
C TYR A 253 2.03 -12.57 2.18
N SER A 254 1.89 -11.33 1.73
CA SER A 254 2.05 -10.88 0.36
C SER A 254 3.04 -9.71 0.36
N PHE A 255 3.97 -9.72 -0.58
CA PHE A 255 5.01 -8.71 -0.75
C PHE A 255 5.00 -8.23 -2.19
N TYR A 256 4.80 -6.93 -2.37
CA TYR A 256 4.71 -6.29 -3.68
C TYR A 256 5.97 -5.44 -3.95
N ASP A 257 6.63 -5.71 -5.07
CA ASP A 257 7.80 -4.99 -5.56
C ASP A 257 7.42 -3.69 -6.26
N PHE A 258 6.97 -2.75 -5.44
CA PHE A 258 6.62 -1.40 -5.84
C PHE A 258 7.81 -0.61 -6.42
N PHE A 259 9.02 -0.86 -5.94
CA PHE A 259 10.25 -0.25 -6.46
C PHE A 259 10.36 -0.44 -7.97
N SER A 260 10.41 -1.70 -8.42
CA SER A 260 10.54 -2.02 -9.84
C SER A 260 9.30 -1.60 -10.62
N SER A 261 8.11 -1.74 -10.02
CA SER A 261 6.84 -1.38 -10.64
C SER A 261 6.74 0.12 -10.97
N ILE A 262 7.15 1.00 -10.04
CA ILE A 262 7.19 2.45 -10.28
C ILE A 262 8.34 2.82 -11.19
N GLN A 263 9.51 2.21 -11.01
CA GLN A 263 10.64 2.45 -11.89
C GLN A 263 10.30 2.23 -13.37
N ASN A 264 9.63 1.12 -13.68
CA ASN A 264 9.21 0.82 -15.05
C ASN A 264 8.18 1.84 -15.58
N ARG A 265 7.27 2.34 -14.74
CA ARG A 265 6.32 3.40 -15.13
C ARG A 265 6.99 4.75 -15.35
N VAL A 266 8.05 5.03 -14.61
CA VAL A 266 8.82 6.28 -14.77
C VAL A 266 9.62 6.26 -16.07
N PHE A 267 10.27 5.13 -16.39
CA PHE A 267 11.15 5.03 -17.56
C PHE A 267 10.43 4.64 -18.85
N GLU A 268 9.35 3.85 -18.77
CA GLU A 268 8.57 3.37 -19.92
C GLU A 268 7.08 3.75 -19.80
N PRO A 269 6.72 5.03 -19.54
CA PRO A 269 5.37 5.44 -19.18
C PRO A 269 4.31 5.05 -20.23
N ASP A 270 4.65 5.11 -21.53
CA ASP A 270 3.75 4.77 -22.64
C ASP A 270 3.33 3.30 -22.61
N THR A 271 4.18 2.40 -22.11
CA THR A 271 3.84 0.97 -21.92
C THR A 271 2.72 0.80 -20.88
N TYR A 272 2.59 1.77 -19.97
CA TYR A 272 1.65 1.78 -18.86
C TYR A 272 0.60 2.88 -19.00
N ILE A 273 0.24 3.27 -20.23
CA ILE A 273 -0.79 4.27 -20.60
C ILE A 273 -0.52 5.72 -20.18
N PHE A 274 0.65 6.02 -19.59
CA PHE A 274 0.99 7.38 -19.15
C PHE A 274 1.76 8.10 -20.25
N GLY A 275 1.44 9.37 -20.50
CA GLY A 275 2.26 10.24 -21.35
C GLY A 275 3.44 10.87 -20.60
N THR A 276 3.45 10.87 -19.27
CA THR A 276 4.55 11.45 -18.47
C THR A 276 4.82 10.63 -17.20
N GLY A 277 6.03 10.08 -17.11
CA GLY A 277 6.52 9.35 -15.93
C GLY A 277 7.45 10.15 -15.01
N THR A 278 8.13 11.19 -15.52
CA THR A 278 9.25 11.85 -14.81
C THR A 278 8.88 13.17 -14.13
N ALA A 279 7.75 13.78 -14.50
CA ALA A 279 7.23 15.00 -13.92
C ALA A 279 5.84 14.76 -13.31
N ALA A 280 5.44 15.61 -12.37
CA ALA A 280 4.12 15.54 -11.74
C ALA A 280 3.04 16.26 -12.56
N CYS A 281 1.78 15.88 -12.39
CA CYS A 281 0.65 16.62 -12.94
C CYS A 281 0.54 18.03 -12.30
N CYS A 282 0.70 18.09 -10.98
CA CYS A 282 0.46 19.27 -10.17
C CYS A 282 1.74 19.79 -9.51
N GLY A 283 2.09 21.03 -9.82
CA GLY A 283 3.21 21.72 -9.20
C GLY A 283 3.90 22.73 -10.10
N THR A 284 5.02 23.21 -9.61
CA THR A 284 5.84 24.27 -10.21
C THR A 284 7.26 23.77 -10.47
N GLY A 285 7.97 24.48 -11.34
CA GLY A 285 9.31 24.10 -11.77
C GLY A 285 9.30 23.05 -12.90
N PRO A 286 10.49 22.66 -13.38
CA PRO A 286 10.63 21.86 -14.59
C PRO A 286 10.03 20.46 -14.49
N LEU A 287 10.08 19.84 -13.31
CA LEU A 287 9.47 18.53 -13.04
C LEU A 287 8.13 18.64 -12.30
N LYS A 288 7.65 19.87 -12.07
CA LYS A 288 6.46 20.15 -11.25
C LYS A 288 6.53 19.51 -9.86
N GLY A 289 7.74 19.35 -9.32
CA GLY A 289 7.97 18.57 -8.10
C GLY A 289 7.54 19.26 -6.79
N THR A 290 7.21 20.55 -6.81
CA THR A 290 6.87 21.32 -5.60
C THR A 290 5.74 22.31 -5.85
N GLY A 291 5.06 22.76 -4.79
CA GLY A 291 4.07 23.84 -4.88
C GLY A 291 2.81 23.47 -5.67
N CYS A 292 2.34 22.22 -5.50
CA CYS A 292 1.05 21.80 -6.02
C CYS A 292 -0.06 22.70 -5.45
N ALA A 293 -0.89 23.24 -6.35
CA ALA A 293 -1.99 24.12 -6.02
C ALA A 293 -2.99 24.13 -7.20
N ALA A 294 -4.23 24.57 -6.97
CA ALA A 294 -5.28 24.58 -8.00
C ALA A 294 -4.89 25.37 -9.27
N LYS A 295 -4.02 26.37 -9.16
CA LYS A 295 -3.51 27.15 -10.30
C LYS A 295 -2.41 26.45 -11.12
N ASN A 296 -1.84 25.35 -10.61
CA ASN A 296 -0.67 24.66 -11.14
C ASN A 296 -0.94 23.17 -11.41
N VAL A 297 -2.20 22.78 -11.59
CA VAL A 297 -2.60 21.41 -11.90
C VAL A 297 -2.70 21.19 -13.42
N CYS A 298 -2.34 20.00 -13.90
CA CYS A 298 -2.53 19.63 -15.30
C CYS A 298 -4.02 19.42 -15.63
N VAL A 299 -4.36 19.38 -16.92
CA VAL A 299 -5.74 19.15 -17.38
C VAL A 299 -6.15 17.68 -17.25
N ASN A 300 -5.22 16.76 -17.54
CA ASN A 300 -5.47 15.32 -17.62
C ASN A 300 -4.56 14.56 -16.62
N PRO A 301 -4.95 14.39 -15.34
CA PRO A 301 -4.16 13.64 -14.37
C PRO A 301 -3.87 12.20 -14.79
N ASN A 302 -4.78 11.56 -15.53
CA ASN A 302 -4.66 10.20 -16.04
C ASN A 302 -3.49 9.97 -17.02
N GLU A 303 -2.88 11.03 -17.56
CA GLU A 303 -1.69 10.95 -18.41
C GLU A 303 -0.37 10.94 -17.61
N TYR A 304 -0.43 11.12 -16.28
CA TYR A 304 0.74 11.23 -15.41
C TYR A 304 0.84 10.04 -14.44
N VAL A 305 2.07 9.60 -14.16
CA VAL A 305 2.32 8.64 -13.07
C VAL A 305 2.14 9.32 -11.70
N PHE A 306 2.66 10.52 -11.56
CA PHE A 306 2.65 11.28 -10.31
C PHE A 306 1.63 12.41 -10.33
N PHE A 307 0.80 12.50 -9.31
CA PHE A 307 -0.13 13.62 -9.14
C PHE A 307 0.61 14.87 -8.67
N ASP A 308 1.38 14.75 -7.59
CA ASP A 308 2.27 15.79 -7.07
C ASP A 308 3.73 15.30 -7.05
N GLY A 309 4.62 16.03 -6.40
CA GLY A 309 6.05 15.68 -6.39
C GLY A 309 6.42 14.33 -5.76
N LYS A 310 5.51 13.70 -4.99
CA LYS A 310 5.76 12.44 -4.27
C LYS A 310 4.72 11.37 -4.57
N HIS A 311 3.47 11.72 -4.78
CA HIS A 311 2.34 10.79 -4.76
C HIS A 311 1.81 10.46 -6.15
N LEU A 312 1.26 9.25 -6.29
CA LEU A 312 0.73 8.75 -7.55
C LEU A 312 -0.62 9.37 -7.91
N THR A 313 -0.92 9.37 -9.21
CA THR A 313 -2.27 9.64 -9.69
C THR A 313 -3.22 8.50 -9.36
N GLN A 314 -4.54 8.74 -9.43
CA GLN A 314 -5.54 7.71 -9.21
C GLN A 314 -5.35 6.52 -10.17
N ASP A 315 -5.05 6.77 -11.45
CA ASP A 315 -4.86 5.69 -12.42
C ASP A 315 -3.57 4.89 -12.16
N ALA A 316 -2.50 5.55 -11.72
CA ALA A 316 -1.30 4.86 -11.26
C ALA A 316 -1.57 4.03 -9.98
N ASN A 317 -2.31 4.58 -9.01
CA ASN A 317 -2.77 3.84 -7.83
C ASN A 317 -3.65 2.63 -8.20
N LEU A 318 -4.54 2.78 -9.19
CA LEU A 318 -5.39 1.70 -9.68
C LEU A 318 -4.56 0.57 -10.30
N GLN A 319 -3.59 0.88 -11.15
CA GLN A 319 -2.69 -0.13 -11.72
C GLN A 319 -1.88 -0.85 -10.64
N VAL A 320 -1.37 -0.12 -9.65
CA VAL A 320 -0.66 -0.69 -8.50
C VAL A 320 -1.57 -1.63 -7.72
N ALA A 321 -2.77 -1.19 -7.36
CA ALA A 321 -3.74 -2.01 -6.66
C ALA A 321 -4.14 -3.26 -7.47
N HIS A 322 -4.23 -3.14 -8.80
CA HIS A 322 -4.47 -4.29 -9.68
C HIS A 322 -3.33 -5.31 -9.61
N LEU A 323 -2.07 -4.87 -9.63
CA LEU A 323 -0.92 -5.77 -9.47
C LEU A 323 -0.89 -6.42 -8.08
N MET A 324 -1.27 -5.68 -7.03
CA MET A 324 -1.37 -6.24 -5.68
C MET A 324 -2.50 -7.27 -5.55
N TRP A 325 -3.61 -7.04 -6.26
CA TRP A 325 -4.77 -7.92 -6.23
C TRP A 325 -4.65 -9.15 -7.13
N SER A 326 -3.93 -9.02 -8.25
CA SER A 326 -3.80 -10.04 -9.30
C SER A 326 -2.51 -10.86 -9.18
N ALA A 327 -2.48 -12.02 -9.84
CA ALA A 327 -1.36 -12.96 -9.77
C ALA A 327 -0.26 -12.64 -10.80
N ASP A 328 0.37 -11.46 -10.73
CA ASP A 328 1.59 -11.18 -11.52
C ASP A 328 2.85 -11.58 -10.73
N PRO A 329 3.40 -12.79 -10.93
CA PRO A 329 4.53 -13.27 -10.15
C PRO A 329 5.83 -12.50 -10.43
N GLN A 330 5.85 -11.53 -11.36
CA GLN A 330 7.03 -10.68 -11.56
C GLN A 330 7.17 -9.60 -10.50
N VAL A 331 6.07 -9.19 -9.88
CA VAL A 331 6.03 -8.06 -8.95
C VAL A 331 5.30 -8.38 -7.64
N ILE A 332 4.63 -9.53 -7.51
CA ILE A 332 4.02 -9.95 -6.25
C ILE A 332 4.32 -11.40 -5.89
N GLU A 333 4.71 -11.62 -4.64
CA GLU A 333 5.02 -12.95 -4.10
C GLU A 333 4.72 -13.04 -2.59
N PRO A 334 4.64 -14.25 -2.01
CA PRO A 334 4.39 -15.51 -2.70
C PRO A 334 2.92 -15.65 -3.13
N ASN A 335 2.01 -14.88 -2.53
CA ASN A 335 0.60 -14.81 -2.90
C ASN A 335 0.22 -13.37 -3.22
N ASN A 336 -0.73 -13.19 -4.13
CA ASN A 336 -1.41 -11.90 -4.27
C ASN A 336 -2.45 -11.70 -3.16
N LEU A 337 -3.04 -10.51 -3.07
CA LEU A 337 -4.00 -10.21 -2.00
C LEU A 337 -5.31 -10.99 -2.11
N ARG A 338 -5.73 -11.38 -3.31
CA ARG A 338 -6.93 -12.21 -3.49
C ARG A 338 -6.71 -13.62 -2.93
N GLU A 339 -5.55 -14.21 -3.20
CA GLU A 339 -5.14 -15.50 -2.64
C GLU A 339 -4.98 -15.39 -1.13
N LEU A 340 -4.23 -14.40 -0.64
CA LEU A 340 -4.00 -14.18 0.78
C LEU A 340 -5.32 -14.05 1.55
N LEU A 341 -6.29 -13.29 1.01
CA LEU A 341 -7.61 -13.12 1.61
C LEU A 341 -8.32 -14.47 1.84
N LEU A 342 -8.23 -15.38 0.87
CA LEU A 342 -8.95 -16.66 0.89
C LEU A 342 -8.11 -17.81 1.47
N PHE A 343 -6.82 -17.61 1.69
CA PHE A 343 -5.91 -18.66 2.13
C PHE A 343 -6.26 -19.14 3.55
N PRO A 344 -6.49 -20.44 3.78
CA PRO A 344 -6.80 -20.97 5.11
C PRO A 344 -5.63 -20.85 6.07
N LEU A 345 -5.91 -20.61 7.36
CA LEU A 345 -4.88 -20.44 8.39
C LEU A 345 -4.29 -21.78 8.89
N ASP A 346 -5.01 -22.89 8.71
CA ASP A 346 -4.64 -24.24 9.12
C ASP A 346 -3.75 -24.97 8.10
N ILE A 347 -3.57 -24.41 6.91
CA ILE A 347 -2.69 -24.95 5.88
C ILE A 347 -1.27 -24.40 6.09
N PRO A 348 -0.24 -25.26 6.19
CA PRO A 348 1.14 -24.82 6.25
C PRO A 348 1.46 -23.91 5.06
N PHE A 349 1.99 -22.73 5.34
CA PHE A 349 2.37 -21.79 4.30
C PHE A 349 3.61 -22.33 3.56
N ILE A 350 3.41 -23.02 2.43
CA ILE A 350 4.49 -23.63 1.67
C ILE A 350 5.19 -22.55 0.84
N PHE A 351 6.44 -22.25 1.20
CA PHE A 351 7.33 -21.40 0.42
C PHE A 351 7.63 -22.06 -0.94
N SER A 352 6.91 -21.68 -2.00
CA SER A 352 7.42 -21.93 -3.36
C SER A 352 8.43 -20.86 -3.67
N VAL A 353 9.71 -21.16 -3.46
CA VAL A 353 10.84 -20.26 -3.73
C VAL A 353 11.01 -20.10 -5.24
N LYS A 354 10.14 -19.33 -5.89
CA LYS A 354 10.56 -18.55 -7.07
C LYS A 354 11.02 -17.21 -6.53
N ARG A 355 12.28 -17.13 -6.11
CA ARG A 355 12.90 -15.89 -5.66
C ARG A 355 12.58 -14.78 -6.64
N LEU A 356 12.06 -13.65 -6.17
CA LEU A 356 12.35 -12.36 -6.79
C LEU A 356 13.88 -12.12 -6.69
N ASP A 357 14.67 -12.76 -7.56
CA ASP A 357 16.11 -12.49 -7.75
C ASP A 357 16.37 -11.04 -8.27
N GLN A 358 15.34 -10.20 -8.29
CA GLN A 358 15.30 -8.84 -8.82
C GLN A 358 14.99 -7.77 -7.75
N VAL A 359 14.51 -8.14 -6.55
CA VAL A 359 14.24 -7.15 -5.47
C VAL A 359 15.57 -6.51 -5.06
N GLY A 360 15.77 -5.27 -5.53
CA GLY A 360 17.01 -4.54 -5.31
C GLY A 360 18.21 -5.03 -6.13
N LYS A 361 18.02 -5.54 -7.36
CA LYS A 361 19.13 -5.59 -8.33
C LYS A 361 19.56 -4.17 -8.70
N ALA A 362 20.34 -3.57 -7.81
CA ALA A 362 21.14 -2.36 -7.97
C ALA A 362 22.27 -2.53 -9.01
N GLY A 363 22.04 -3.30 -10.07
CA GLY A 363 23.01 -3.61 -11.11
C GLY A 363 22.63 -2.87 -12.40
N SER A 364 23.33 -1.77 -12.66
CA SER A 364 23.13 -0.83 -13.80
C SER A 364 22.11 0.28 -13.55
N PHE A 365 22.33 1.10 -12.52
CA PHE A 365 21.60 2.35 -12.31
C PHE A 365 22.46 3.58 -12.61
N VAL A 366 22.76 3.76 -13.90
CA VAL A 366 23.05 5.04 -14.55
C VAL A 366 22.63 4.87 -16.01
N MET A 367 21.60 5.59 -16.44
CA MET A 367 21.60 6.19 -17.77
C MET A 367 21.22 7.65 -17.62
#